data_AF-A0AAX1U1R3-F1
#
_entry.id   AF-A0AAX1U1R3-F1
#
_cell.length_a   1.000
_cell.length_b   1.000
_cell.length_c   1.000
_cell.angle_alpha   90.00
_cell.angle_beta   90.00
_cell.angle_gamma   90.00
#
_symmetry.space_group_name_H-M   'P 1'
#
loop_
_entity.id
_entity.type
_entity.pdbx_description
1 polymer ?
#
loop_
_entity_poly.entity_id
_entity_poly.type
_entity_poly.pdbx_seq_one_letter_code
_entity_poly.pdbx_strand_id
1 'polypeptide(L)'
;GSKAYLKKGMNVMVIEAFDRKLYANILDHLFALEEILEREATSKNFDTLPIEVKQKKPYIPPMSHPWKQASYLAYVAKQKHRQSGANV
;
A
#
# COMPACT_ATOMS: atom_id res chain seq x y z
N GLY A 1 -1.52 22.18 -7.98
CA GLY A 1 -0.94 23.23 -8.83
C GLY A 1 -0.72 22.67 -10.22
N SER A 2 -0.79 23.52 -11.24
CA SER A 2 -0.56 23.11 -12.64
C SER A 2 0.95 22.92 -12.90
N LYS A 3 1.33 21.88 -13.66
CA LYS A 3 2.73 21.69 -14.09
C LYS A 3 3.09 22.71 -15.18
N ALA A 4 4.27 23.28 -15.10
CA ALA A 4 4.81 24.21 -16.09
C ALA A 4 6.07 23.63 -16.73
N TYR A 5 6.14 23.63 -18.05
CA TYR A 5 7.30 23.16 -18.82
C TYR A 5 8.00 24.36 -19.46
N LEU A 6 9.28 24.51 -19.18
CA LEU A 6 10.09 25.63 -19.66
C LEU A 6 10.76 25.29 -20.99
N LYS A 7 10.94 26.30 -21.83
CA LYS A 7 11.67 26.12 -23.10
C LYS A 7 13.17 26.05 -22.82
N LYS A 8 13.87 25.20 -23.59
CA LYS A 8 15.34 25.14 -23.58
C LYS A 8 15.93 26.52 -23.90
N GLY A 9 16.96 26.93 -23.15
CA GLY A 9 17.71 28.17 -23.38
C GLY A 9 17.16 29.40 -22.64
N MET A 10 16.15 29.23 -21.78
CA MET A 10 15.70 30.30 -20.87
C MET A 10 16.68 30.46 -19.71
N ASN A 11 16.98 31.72 -19.36
CA ASN A 11 17.72 32.04 -18.14
C ASN A 11 16.78 31.98 -16.94
N VAL A 12 17.20 31.29 -15.89
CA VAL A 12 16.41 31.04 -14.68
C VAL A 12 17.31 31.21 -13.46
N MET A 13 16.80 31.84 -12.41
CA MET A 13 17.47 31.88 -11.12
C MET A 13 17.02 30.69 -10.28
N VAL A 14 17.96 29.84 -9.88
CA VAL A 14 17.69 28.67 -9.02
C VAL A 14 17.98 29.04 -7.57
N ILE A 15 17.05 28.70 -6.68
CA ILE A 15 17.10 28.96 -5.25
C ILE A 15 16.98 27.63 -4.51
N GLU A 16 17.94 27.32 -3.64
CA GLU A 16 17.88 26.20 -2.71
C GLU A 16 17.41 26.69 -1.34
N ALA A 17 16.37 26.05 -0.80
CA ALA A 17 15.88 26.32 0.55
C ALA A 17 16.55 25.41 1.59
N PHE A 18 16.42 25.74 2.88
CA PHE A 18 17.02 24.95 3.98
C PHE A 18 16.50 23.49 4.05
N ASP A 19 15.32 23.22 3.51
CA ASP A 19 14.74 21.88 3.39
C ASP A 19 15.24 21.12 2.15
N ARG A 20 16.28 21.63 1.46
CA ARG A 20 16.85 21.13 0.21
C ARG A 20 15.88 21.09 -0.96
N LYS A 21 14.75 21.79 -0.87
CA LYS A 21 13.88 21.99 -2.03
C LYS A 21 14.46 23.06 -2.95
N LEU A 22 14.32 22.82 -4.24
CA LEU A 22 14.76 23.73 -5.29
C LEU A 22 13.57 24.52 -5.83
N TYR A 23 13.79 25.81 -6.06
CA TYR A 23 12.84 26.72 -6.68
C TYR A 23 13.49 27.43 -7.86
N ALA A 24 12.70 27.72 -8.88
CA ALA A 24 13.09 28.47 -10.06
C ALA A 24 12.32 29.79 -10.10
N ASN A 25 13.02 30.92 -10.17
CA ASN A 25 12.42 32.23 -10.42
C ASN A 25 12.63 32.64 -11.88
N ILE A 26 11.54 33.03 -12.55
CA ILE A 26 11.51 33.43 -13.96
C ILE A 26 10.58 34.63 -14.09
N LEU A 27 11.12 35.80 -14.45
CA LEU A 27 10.34 37.03 -14.65
C LEU A 27 9.37 37.28 -13.48
N ASP A 28 9.87 37.15 -12.25
CA ASP A 28 9.12 37.29 -10.98
C ASP A 28 8.08 36.20 -10.68
N HIS A 29 8.00 35.15 -11.50
CA HIS A 29 7.21 33.96 -11.20
C HIS A 29 8.07 32.89 -10.54
N LEU A 30 7.61 32.40 -9.38
CA LEU A 30 8.27 31.35 -8.61
C LEU A 30 7.66 29.98 -8.91
N PHE A 31 8.51 29.02 -9.28
CA PHE A 31 8.16 27.65 -9.55
C PHE A 31 8.90 26.71 -8.60
N ALA A 32 8.24 25.64 -8.17
CA ALA A 32 8.92 24.55 -7.47
C ALA A 32 9.53 23.59 -8.50
N LEU A 33 10.81 23.24 -8.32
CA LEU A 33 11.49 22.26 -9.16
C LEU A 33 11.23 20.86 -8.62
N GLU A 34 10.73 19.99 -9.49
CA GLU A 34 10.53 18.56 -9.24
C GLU A 34 11.64 17.79 -9.98
N GLU A 35 12.38 16.93 -9.28
CA GLU A 35 13.37 16.06 -9.91
C GLU A 35 12.65 15.01 -10.76
N ILE A 36 12.98 14.96 -12.05
CA ILE A 36 12.46 13.96 -12.97
C ILE A 36 13.56 12.92 -13.16
N LEU A 37 13.26 11.68 -12.75
CA LEU A 37 14.16 10.54 -12.96
C LEU A 37 14.40 10.34 -14.46
N GLU A 38 15.64 10.04 -14.84
CA GLU A 38 15.99 9.77 -16.25
C GLU A 38 15.24 8.58 -16.84
N ARG A 39 14.90 7.61 -15.98
CA ARG A 39 14.17 6.39 -16.36
C ARG A 39 13.12 6.08 -15.32
N GLU A 40 11.93 5.72 -15.79
CA GLU A 40 10.90 5.13 -14.93
C GLU A 40 11.37 3.73 -14.49
N ALA A 41 11.23 3.40 -13.20
CA ALA A 41 11.65 2.10 -12.66
C ALA A 41 10.84 0.93 -13.23
N THR A 42 9.64 1.21 -13.76
CA THR A 42 8.75 0.21 -14.32
C THR A 42 8.08 0.80 -15.56
N SER A 43 8.19 0.09 -16.68
CA SER A 43 7.58 0.47 -17.94
C SER A 43 6.09 0.17 -17.92
N LYS A 44 5.28 1.21 -18.14
CA LYS A 44 3.83 1.08 -18.28
C LYS A 44 3.39 0.14 -19.41
N ASN A 45 4.21 -0.02 -20.44
CA ASN A 45 3.87 -0.80 -21.64
C ASN A 45 4.46 -2.22 -21.64
N PHE A 46 5.63 -2.40 -21.01
CA PHE A 46 6.37 -3.65 -21.11
C PHE A 46 6.38 -4.45 -19.81
N ASP A 47 6.35 -3.77 -18.66
CA ASP A 47 6.43 -4.46 -17.38
C ASP A 47 5.04 -4.87 -16.93
N THR A 48 4.89 -6.14 -16.55
CA THR A 48 3.68 -6.61 -15.91
C THR A 48 3.58 -5.99 -14.53
N LEU A 49 2.60 -5.09 -14.33
CA LEU A 49 2.31 -4.56 -13.00
C LEU A 49 2.09 -5.75 -12.05
N PRO A 50 2.69 -5.73 -10.84
CA PRO A 50 2.39 -6.73 -9.83
C PRO A 50 0.89 -6.72 -9.62
N ILE A 51 0.21 -7.79 -10.04
CA ILE A 51 -1.19 -8.00 -9.69
C ILE A 51 -1.18 -8.08 -8.17
N GLU A 52 -1.88 -7.17 -7.50
CA GLU A 52 -2.09 -7.27 -6.07
C GLU A 52 -2.71 -8.65 -5.81
N VAL A 53 -1.89 -9.60 -5.34
CA VAL A 53 -2.36 -10.95 -5.08
C VAL A 53 -3.26 -10.83 -3.87
N LYS A 54 -4.56 -10.68 -4.11
CA LYS A 54 -5.55 -10.67 -3.05
C LYS A 54 -5.33 -11.91 -2.21
N GLN A 55 -4.95 -11.71 -0.95
CA GLN A 55 -4.69 -12.80 -0.03
C GLN A 55 -5.93 -13.68 0.02
N LYS A 56 -5.80 -14.93 -0.45
CA LYS A 56 -6.91 -15.88 -0.40
C LYS A 56 -7.21 -16.16 1.06
N LYS A 57 -8.47 -16.01 1.47
CA LYS A 57 -8.90 -16.38 2.82
C LYS A 57 -8.56 -17.87 3.03
N PRO A 58 -7.89 -18.25 4.13
CA PRO A 58 -7.62 -19.65 4.41
C PRO A 58 -8.93 -20.42 4.50
N TYR A 59 -9.01 -21.59 3.86
CA TYR A 59 -10.21 -22.42 3.91
C TYR A 59 -10.41 -22.98 5.32
N ILE A 60 -11.59 -22.71 5.89
CA ILE A 60 -12.02 -23.31 7.16
C ILE A 60 -13.01 -24.42 6.79
N PRO A 61 -12.74 -25.69 7.14
CA PRO A 61 -13.63 -26.79 6.81
C PRO A 61 -14.98 -26.64 7.54
N PRO A 62 -16.08 -27.17 6.96
CA PRO A 62 -17.38 -27.19 7.62
C PRO A 62 -17.33 -28.04 8.90
N MET A 63 -18.27 -27.77 9.80
CA MET A 63 -18.33 -28.45 11.09
C MET A 63 -18.62 -29.96 10.97
N SER A 64 -19.25 -30.37 9.87
CA SER A 64 -19.54 -31.78 9.54
C SER A 64 -18.30 -32.58 9.14
N HIS A 65 -17.13 -31.95 8.99
CA HIS A 65 -15.93 -32.67 8.59
C HIS A 65 -15.36 -33.47 9.78
N PRO A 66 -15.04 -34.78 9.62
CA PRO A 66 -14.68 -35.67 10.72
C PRO A 66 -13.60 -35.12 11.67
N TRP A 67 -12.51 -34.58 11.11
CA TRP A 67 -11.40 -34.03 11.90
C TRP A 67 -11.75 -32.77 12.70
N LYS A 68 -12.67 -31.95 12.19
CA LYS A 68 -13.02 -30.63 12.72
C LYS A 68 -14.04 -30.83 13.81
N GLN A 69 -15.02 -31.70 13.57
CA GLN A 69 -15.96 -32.19 14.57
C GLN A 69 -15.20 -32.81 15.75
N ALA A 70 -14.28 -33.74 15.50
CA ALA A 70 -13.47 -34.36 16.56
C ALA A 70 -12.66 -33.32 17.34
N SER A 71 -11.96 -32.41 16.64
CA SER A 71 -11.19 -31.34 17.29
C SER A 71 -12.06 -30.42 18.14
N TYR A 72 -13.28 -30.12 17.68
CA TYR A 72 -14.21 -29.26 18.40
C TYR A 72 -14.74 -29.94 19.65
N LEU A 73 -15.16 -31.21 19.56
CA LEU A 73 -15.63 -31.97 20.72
C LEU A 73 -14.54 -32.05 21.80
N ALA A 74 -13.29 -32.29 21.39
CA ALA A 74 -12.15 -32.26 22.31
C ALA A 74 -11.92 -30.88 22.94
N TYR A 75 -12.13 -29.79 22.19
CA TYR A 75 -12.07 -28.44 22.71
C TYR A 75 -13.20 -28.17 23.72
N VAL A 76 -14.44 -28.55 23.41
CA VAL A 76 -15.59 -28.40 24.30
C VAL A 76 -15.38 -29.17 25.62
N ALA A 77 -14.86 -30.40 25.54
CA ALA A 77 -14.58 -31.22 26.73
C ALA A 77 -13.55 -30.58 27.67
N LYS A 78 -12.66 -29.72 27.17
CA LYS A 78 -11.68 -28.97 27.98
C LYS A 78 -12.29 -27.74 28.66
N GLN A 79 -13.49 -27.31 28.27
CA GLN A 79 -14.12 -26.11 28.82
C GLN A 79 -14.85 -26.44 30.13
N LYS A 80 -14.16 -26.30 31.27
CA LYS A 80 -14.68 -26.58 32.62
C LYS A 80 -16.00 -25.86 32.95
N HIS A 81 -16.17 -24.64 32.49
CA HIS A 81 -17.38 -23.84 32.73
C HIS A 81 -18.60 -24.32 31.93
N ARG A 82 -18.42 -25.16 30.89
CA ARG A 82 -19.53 -25.74 30.12
C ARG A 82 -20.06 -27.05 30.72
N GLN A 83 -19.22 -27.78 31.45
CA GLN A 83 -19.66 -28.99 32.17
C GLN A 83 -20.60 -28.66 33.33
N SER A 84 -20.48 -27.45 33.89
CA SER A 84 -21.34 -26.95 34.97
C SER A 84 -22.59 -26.25 34.48
N GLY A 85 -23.13 -26.64 33.32
CA GLY A 85 -24.30 -25.99 32.73
C GLY A 85 -25.46 -25.93 33.71
N ALA A 86 -25.81 -24.71 34.12
CA ALA A 86 -27.12 -24.42 34.68
C ALA A 86 -28.17 -24.94 33.70
N ASN A 87 -28.99 -25.87 34.17
CA ASN A 87 -30.21 -26.29 33.48
C ASN A 87 -31.11 -25.05 33.30
N VAL A 88 -31.47 -24.75 32.05
CA VAL A 88 -32.73 -24.07 31.73
C VAL A 88 -33.52 -25.01 30.84
#